data_AF-A0A875U922-F1
#
_entry.id   AF-A0A875U922-F1
#
_cell.length_a   1.000
_cell.length_b   1.000
_cell.length_c   1.000
_cell.angle_alpha   90.00
_cell.angle_beta   90.00
_cell.angle_gamma   90.00
#
_symmetry.space_group_name_H-M   'P 1'
#
loop_
_entity.id
_entity.type
_entity.pdbx_description
1 polymer ?
#
loop_
_entity_poly.entity_id
_entity_poly.type
_entity_poly.pdbx_seq_one_letter_code
_entity_poly.pdbx_strand_id
1 'polypeptide(L)'
;DMGVAGFRVDACKHMWPGDLQAVYSQLHDLNTQWFPAESRPFIFQEVIDLGGEPITASQYYDLGRVTEFKYGAKLGTVIRKWNNEKLRYLVNWGEGWGFMPSDKSLVFVDNHDNQRGHGAGGAAILTFWDA
;
A
#
# COMPACT_ATOMS: atom_id res chain seq x y z
N ASP A 1 11.76 -24.88 0.69
CA ASP A 1 11.40 -23.49 0.32
C ASP A 1 12.60 -22.56 0.40
N MET A 2 12.69 -21.60 -0.54
CA MET A 2 13.90 -20.81 -0.83
C MET A 2 14.26 -19.72 0.20
N GLY A 3 13.36 -19.36 1.12
CA GLY A 3 13.64 -18.37 2.18
C GLY A 3 13.12 -16.95 1.95
N VAL A 4 12.19 -16.74 1.01
CA VAL A 4 11.48 -15.45 0.90
C VAL A 4 10.70 -15.15 2.18
N ALA A 5 10.69 -13.89 2.63
CA ALA A 5 10.02 -13.48 3.87
C ALA A 5 8.55 -13.07 3.69
N GLY A 6 8.10 -12.92 2.44
CA GLY A 6 6.78 -12.35 2.15
C GLY A 6 6.58 -12.04 0.68
N PHE A 7 5.42 -11.45 0.37
CA PHE A 7 4.97 -11.19 -0.99
C PHE A 7 4.30 -9.82 -1.10
N ARG A 8 4.62 -9.13 -2.20
CA ARG A 8 3.73 -8.13 -2.82
C ARG A 8 2.75 -8.89 -3.68
N VAL A 9 1.47 -8.82 -3.37
CA VAL A 9 0.44 -9.46 -4.19
C VAL A 9 -0.14 -8.41 -5.13
N ASP A 10 0.10 -8.61 -6.42
CA ASP A 10 -0.32 -7.73 -7.52
C ASP A 10 -1.83 -7.69 -7.65
N ALA A 11 -2.37 -6.55 -8.08
CA ALA A 11 -3.74 -6.44 -8.57
C ALA A 11 -4.82 -7.00 -7.60
N CYS A 12 -4.59 -6.95 -6.28
CA CYS A 12 -5.51 -7.51 -5.28
C CYS A 12 -6.92 -6.91 -5.35
N LYS A 13 -7.05 -5.65 -5.78
CA LYS A 13 -8.35 -5.02 -6.04
C LYS A 13 -9.22 -5.81 -7.03
N HIS A 14 -8.62 -6.60 -7.91
CA HIS A 14 -9.29 -7.40 -8.93
C HIS A 14 -9.53 -8.85 -8.51
N MET A 15 -9.21 -9.20 -7.26
CA MET A 15 -9.44 -10.52 -6.68
C MET A 15 -10.36 -10.41 -5.47
N TRP A 16 -11.26 -11.38 -5.31
CA TRP A 16 -12.11 -11.42 -4.12
C TRP A 16 -11.26 -11.69 -2.88
N PRO A 17 -11.49 -10.99 -1.75
CA PRO A 17 -10.80 -11.28 -0.49
C PRO A 17 -10.90 -12.75 -0.07
N GLY A 18 -12.02 -13.41 -0.35
CA GLY A 18 -12.20 -14.84 -0.06
C GLY A 18 -11.27 -15.74 -0.87
N ASP A 19 -11.03 -15.43 -2.14
CA ASP A 19 -10.11 -16.20 -2.98
C ASP A 19 -8.66 -16.01 -2.52
N LEU A 20 -8.29 -14.78 -2.18
CA LEU A 20 -6.98 -14.48 -1.58
C LEU A 20 -6.79 -15.22 -0.25
N GLN A 21 -7.80 -15.24 0.62
CA GLN A 21 -7.75 -15.97 1.88
C GLN A 21 -7.53 -17.47 1.66
N ALA A 22 -8.17 -18.06 0.63
CA ALA A 22 -8.01 -19.47 0.27
C ALA A 22 -6.60 -19.78 -0.26
N VAL A 23 -5.95 -18.84 -0.93
CA VAL A 23 -4.54 -18.98 -1.34
C VAL A 23 -3.61 -18.81 -0.14
N TYR A 24 -3.79 -17.76 0.66
CA TYR A 24 -2.90 -17.45 1.78
C TYR A 24 -2.94 -18.51 2.89
N SER A 25 -4.07 -19.19 3.08
CA SER A 25 -4.20 -20.30 4.05
C SER A 25 -3.38 -21.53 3.67
N GLN A 26 -3.00 -21.68 2.40
CA GLN A 26 -2.16 -22.78 1.91
C GLN A 26 -0.67 -22.47 1.96
N LEU A 27 -0.28 -21.22 2.28
CA LEU A 27 1.13 -20.87 2.42
C LEU A 27 1.74 -21.59 3.62
N HIS A 28 2.94 -22.12 3.44
CA HIS A 28 3.77 -22.60 4.54
C HIS A 28 4.19 -21.44 5.45
N ASP A 29 4.54 -21.78 6.68
CA ASP A 29 5.33 -20.90 7.52
C ASP A 29 6.74 -20.70 6.91
N LEU A 30 7.40 -19.61 7.28
CA LEU A 30 8.71 -19.26 6.78
C LEU A 30 9.77 -20.29 7.19
N ASN A 31 10.80 -20.41 6.34
CA ASN A 31 11.85 -21.41 6.52
C ASN A 31 12.63 -21.17 7.84
N THR A 32 12.62 -22.19 8.71
CA THR A 32 13.20 -22.14 10.07
C THR A 32 14.72 -22.08 10.12
N GLN A 33 15.40 -22.21 8.98
CA GLN A 33 16.83 -21.90 8.86
C GLN A 33 17.12 -20.41 9.12
N TRP A 34 16.18 -19.52 8.77
CA TRP A 34 16.38 -18.06 8.85
C TRP A 34 15.37 -17.35 9.75
N PHE A 35 14.20 -17.96 9.99
CA PHE A 35 13.12 -17.35 10.75
C PHE A 35 12.73 -18.22 11.96
N PRO A 36 12.17 -17.62 13.03
CA PRO A 36 11.57 -18.40 14.11
C PRO A 36 10.48 -19.35 13.59
N ALA A 37 10.27 -20.47 14.29
CA ALA A 37 9.16 -21.37 14.00
C ALA A 37 7.81 -20.62 14.01
N GLU A 38 6.86 -21.06 13.18
CA GLU A 38 5.51 -20.49 13.06
C GLU A 38 5.46 -19.06 12.51
N SER A 39 6.58 -18.54 12.00
CA SER A 39 6.59 -17.23 11.33
C SER A 39 5.78 -17.29 10.04
N ARG A 40 4.70 -16.51 9.93
CA ARG A 40 3.92 -16.40 8.68
C ARG A 40 4.58 -15.44 7.68
N PRO A 41 4.45 -15.68 6.36
CA PRO A 41 4.95 -14.75 5.36
C PRO A 41 4.28 -13.37 5.48
N PHE A 42 5.07 -12.31 5.35
CA PHE A 42 4.53 -10.96 5.31
C PHE A 42 3.77 -10.72 4.00
N ILE A 43 2.50 -10.37 4.08
CA ILE A 43 1.66 -10.09 2.92
C ILE A 43 1.36 -8.60 2.88
N PHE A 44 1.61 -7.99 1.72
CA PHE A 44 1.02 -6.70 1.38
C PHE A 44 0.38 -6.73 0.00
N GLN A 45 -0.79 -6.11 -0.07
CA GLN A 45 -1.74 -6.27 -1.16
C GLN A 45 -1.81 -4.96 -1.93
N GLU A 46 -1.65 -5.03 -3.24
CA GLU A 46 -1.90 -3.87 -4.08
C GLU A 46 -3.40 -3.66 -4.26
N VAL A 47 -3.94 -2.67 -3.55
CA VAL A 47 -5.30 -2.19 -3.74
C VAL A 47 -5.23 -0.69 -3.93
N ILE A 48 -5.46 -0.22 -5.15
CA ILE A 48 -5.56 1.21 -5.44
C ILE A 48 -6.93 1.70 -4.94
N ASP A 49 -6.98 2.28 -3.76
CA ASP A 49 -8.18 2.91 -3.20
C ASP A 49 -7.92 4.41 -2.95
N LEU A 50 -8.45 5.26 -3.85
CA LEU A 50 -8.41 6.72 -3.70
C LEU A 50 -9.73 7.29 -3.16
N GLY A 51 -10.69 6.45 -2.79
CA GLY A 51 -12.07 6.80 -2.44
C GLY A 51 -12.99 6.94 -3.67
N GLY A 52 -14.31 6.89 -3.43
CA GLY A 52 -15.33 7.08 -4.48
C GLY A 52 -15.65 5.82 -5.29
N GLU A 53 -15.09 4.67 -4.93
CA GLU A 53 -15.31 3.38 -5.58
C GLU A 53 -15.90 2.35 -4.59
N PRO A 54 -16.63 1.32 -5.07
CA PRO A 54 -17.27 0.34 -4.19
C PRO A 54 -16.30 -0.67 -3.55
N ILE A 55 -15.12 -0.88 -4.15
CA ILE A 55 -14.07 -1.74 -3.58
C ILE A 55 -13.17 -0.87 -2.70
N THR A 56 -13.08 -1.22 -1.43
CA THR A 56 -12.32 -0.45 -0.44
C THR A 56 -11.16 -1.28 0.12
N ALA A 57 -10.08 -0.61 0.50
CA ALA A 57 -8.91 -1.28 1.07
C ALA A 57 -9.23 -2.06 2.36
N SER A 58 -10.23 -1.60 3.13
CA SER A 58 -10.67 -2.25 4.38
C SER A 58 -11.17 -3.68 4.19
N GLN A 59 -11.62 -4.05 2.99
CA GLN A 59 -12.04 -5.42 2.67
C GLN A 59 -10.87 -6.42 2.69
N TYR A 60 -9.62 -5.95 2.72
CA TYR A 60 -8.40 -6.75 2.63
C TYR A 60 -7.56 -6.73 3.92
N TYR A 61 -7.99 -6.01 4.98
CA TYR A 61 -7.20 -5.79 6.20
C TYR A 61 -6.90 -7.02 7.03
N ASP A 62 -7.75 -8.05 6.94
CA ASP A 62 -7.59 -9.29 7.70
C ASP A 62 -6.62 -10.25 7.03
N LEU A 63 -6.24 -9.97 5.77
CA LEU A 63 -5.37 -10.82 4.97
C LEU A 63 -3.90 -10.37 4.99
N GLY A 64 -3.62 -9.14 5.42
CA GLY A 64 -2.30 -8.55 5.41
C GLY A 64 -2.36 -7.03 5.35
N ARG A 65 -1.23 -6.40 5.02
CA ARG A 65 -1.19 -4.95 4.79
C ARG A 65 -1.70 -4.61 3.39
N VAL A 66 -2.01 -3.34 3.18
CA VAL A 66 -2.50 -2.81 1.90
C VAL A 66 -1.70 -1.56 1.52
N THR A 67 -1.43 -1.40 0.23
CA THR A 67 -0.75 -0.22 -0.32
C THR A 67 -1.59 1.06 -0.15
N GLU A 68 -1.08 2.04 0.61
CA GLU A 68 -1.74 3.33 0.81
C GLU A 68 -1.37 4.33 -0.28
N PHE A 69 -2.06 4.25 -1.42
CA PHE A 69 -1.79 5.13 -2.55
C PHE A 69 -2.13 6.60 -2.28
N LYS A 70 -3.00 6.90 -1.31
CA LYS A 70 -3.26 8.30 -0.92
C LYS A 70 -2.03 8.96 -0.30
N TYR A 71 -1.13 8.18 0.31
CA TYR A 71 0.07 8.69 0.96
C TYR A 71 0.94 9.48 -0.02
N GLY A 72 1.41 8.84 -1.10
CA GLY A 72 2.25 9.47 -2.12
C GLY A 72 1.52 10.59 -2.85
N ALA A 73 0.24 10.39 -3.18
CA ALA A 73 -0.57 11.40 -3.88
C ALA A 73 -0.74 12.68 -3.06
N LYS A 74 -1.11 12.58 -1.78
CA LYS A 74 -1.29 13.74 -0.88
C LYS A 74 0.03 14.38 -0.49
N LEU A 75 1.08 13.59 -0.28
CA LEU A 75 2.40 14.14 0.00
C LEU A 75 2.89 14.96 -1.18
N GLY A 76 2.65 14.48 -2.40
CA GLY A 76 2.95 15.19 -3.63
C GLY A 76 2.26 16.54 -3.77
N THR A 77 0.96 16.60 -3.51
CA THR A 77 0.23 17.89 -3.55
C THR A 77 0.76 18.89 -2.52
N VAL A 78 1.12 18.42 -1.32
CA VAL A 78 1.70 19.26 -0.26
C VAL A 78 3.06 19.81 -0.65
N ILE A 79 3.98 18.96 -1.13
CA ILE A 79 5.34 19.37 -1.49
C ILE A 79 5.34 20.30 -2.71
N ARG A 80 4.50 20.02 -3.71
CA ARG A 80 4.33 20.88 -4.88
C ARG A 80 3.53 22.16 -4.60
N LYS A 81 2.99 22.32 -3.37
CA LYS A 81 2.15 23.46 -2.95
C LYS A 81 0.90 23.63 -3.82
N TRP A 82 0.40 22.54 -4.39
CA TRP A 82 -0.81 22.56 -5.19
C TRP A 82 -2.01 22.91 -4.32
N ASN A 83 -3.00 23.60 -4.89
CA ASN A 83 -4.21 24.01 -4.19
C ASN A 83 -3.96 24.75 -2.86
N ASN A 84 -2.84 25.50 -2.77
CA ASN A 84 -2.40 26.19 -1.55
C ASN A 84 -2.10 25.28 -0.35
N GLU A 85 -1.82 23.99 -0.57
CA GLU A 85 -1.33 23.09 0.48
C GLU A 85 0.04 23.53 1.00
N LYS A 86 0.31 23.26 2.28
CA LYS A 86 1.50 23.72 3.01
C LYS A 86 2.00 22.61 3.91
N LEU A 87 3.33 22.50 4.06
CA LEU A 87 3.97 21.55 4.97
C LEU A 87 3.40 21.57 6.40
N ARG A 88 2.98 22.75 6.90
CA ARG A 88 2.37 22.87 8.24
C ARG A 88 1.08 22.04 8.41
N TYR A 89 0.42 21.66 7.32
CA TYR A 89 -0.80 20.84 7.39
C TYR A 89 -0.48 19.37 7.71
N LEU A 90 0.77 18.92 7.56
CA LEU A 90 1.20 17.55 7.90
C LEU A 90 1.26 17.29 9.41
N VAL A 91 0.85 18.22 10.28
CA VAL A 91 0.87 18.07 11.73
C VAL A 91 0.08 16.85 12.23
N ASN A 92 -0.96 16.45 11.49
CA ASN A 92 -1.81 15.30 11.77
C ASN A 92 -1.72 14.22 10.67
N TRP A 93 -0.58 14.13 9.97
CA TRP A 93 -0.33 13.16 8.90
C TRP A 93 -0.59 11.71 9.33
N GLY A 94 -1.18 10.91 8.44
CA GLY A 94 -1.64 9.55 8.75
C GLY A 94 -3.17 9.45 8.68
N GLU A 95 -3.78 8.75 9.63
CA GLU A 95 -5.24 8.54 9.70
C GLU A 95 -6.04 9.86 9.70
N GLY A 96 -5.48 10.95 10.24
CA GLY A 96 -6.07 12.29 10.20
C GLY A 96 -6.24 12.89 8.78
N TRP A 97 -5.58 12.29 7.78
CA TRP A 97 -5.71 12.61 6.35
C TRP A 97 -6.64 11.64 5.60
N GLY A 98 -7.35 10.76 6.33
CA GLY A 98 -8.22 9.73 5.74
C GLY A 98 -7.45 8.54 5.17
N PHE A 99 -6.24 8.31 5.67
CA PHE A 99 -5.46 7.10 5.39
C PHE A 99 -5.94 5.93 6.24
N MET A 100 -5.58 4.74 5.81
CA MET A 100 -5.76 3.50 6.55
C MET A 100 -5.03 3.54 7.90
N PRO A 101 -5.45 2.71 8.87
CA PRO A 101 -4.69 2.51 10.10
C PRO A 101 -3.23 2.17 9.82
N SER A 102 -2.32 2.74 10.62
CA SER A 102 -0.87 2.62 10.38
C SER A 102 -0.40 1.16 10.29
N ASP A 103 -0.95 0.29 11.15
CA ASP A 103 -0.65 -1.15 11.20
C ASP A 103 -1.18 -1.94 10.00
N LYS A 104 -2.16 -1.39 9.26
CA LYS A 104 -2.72 -1.96 8.02
C LYS A 104 -2.05 -1.43 6.75
N SER A 105 -1.24 -0.38 6.86
CA SER A 105 -0.70 0.34 5.70
C SER A 105 0.71 -0.10 5.30
N LEU A 106 0.96 -0.13 3.98
CA LEU A 106 2.29 -0.01 3.39
C LEU A 106 2.33 1.27 2.56
N VAL A 107 3.24 2.18 2.90
CA VAL A 107 3.32 3.53 2.33
C VAL A 107 4.55 3.70 1.44
N PHE A 108 4.46 4.60 0.47
CA PHE A 108 5.55 4.98 -0.44
C PHE A 108 5.27 6.37 -1.02
N VAL A 109 6.33 7.03 -1.52
CA VAL A 109 6.21 8.32 -2.22
C VAL A 109 5.76 8.08 -3.66
N ASP A 110 6.48 7.21 -4.37
CA ASP A 110 6.18 6.69 -5.70
C ASP A 110 6.36 5.16 -5.71
N ASN A 111 5.81 4.50 -6.73
CA ASN A 111 6.06 3.11 -7.05
C ASN A 111 6.47 3.00 -8.53
N HIS A 112 6.81 1.78 -8.95
CA HIS A 112 7.26 1.53 -10.32
C HIS A 112 6.24 1.91 -11.41
N ASP A 113 4.93 1.92 -11.10
CA ASP A 113 3.89 2.32 -12.06
C ASP A 113 3.72 3.84 -12.11
N ASN A 114 3.47 4.45 -10.95
CA ASN A 114 3.03 5.85 -10.88
C ASN A 114 4.16 6.84 -11.13
N GLN A 115 5.42 6.42 -10.95
CA GLN A 115 6.56 7.21 -11.40
C GLN A 115 6.65 7.36 -12.93
N ARG A 116 5.85 6.59 -13.68
CA ARG A 116 5.74 6.64 -15.15
C ARG A 116 4.36 7.11 -15.63
N GLY A 117 3.55 7.64 -14.73
CA GLY A 117 2.19 8.12 -15.04
C GLY A 117 1.12 7.03 -15.12
N HIS A 118 1.43 5.79 -14.75
CA HIS A 118 0.45 4.70 -14.66
C HIS A 118 -0.02 4.50 -13.22
N GLY A 119 -1.32 4.28 -13.00
CA GLY A 119 -1.86 4.03 -11.66
C GLY A 119 -2.23 5.30 -10.88
N ALA A 120 -2.05 5.29 -9.56
CA ALA A 120 -2.66 6.26 -8.66
C ALA A 120 -1.81 7.54 -8.45
N GLY A 121 -2.50 8.68 -8.25
CA GLY A 121 -1.89 9.97 -7.89
C GLY A 121 -1.46 10.85 -9.08
N GLY A 122 -1.28 10.27 -10.27
CA GLY A 122 -1.01 11.02 -11.50
C GLY A 122 0.15 12.01 -11.36
N ALA A 123 -0.02 13.23 -11.89
CA ALA A 123 1.01 14.26 -11.86
C ALA A 123 1.38 14.77 -10.45
N ALA A 124 0.60 14.42 -9.41
CA ALA A 124 0.94 14.81 -8.04
C ALA A 124 2.17 14.04 -7.52
N ILE A 125 2.37 12.79 -7.98
CA ILE A 125 3.43 11.91 -7.50
C ILE A 125 4.79 12.59 -7.63
N LEU A 126 5.59 12.54 -6.56
CA LEU A 126 6.95 13.08 -6.55
C LEU A 126 7.87 11.99 -7.09
N THR A 127 8.51 12.25 -8.23
CA THR A 127 9.52 11.35 -8.80
C THR A 127 10.90 11.97 -8.70
N PHE A 128 11.94 11.15 -8.82
CA PHE A 128 13.34 11.61 -8.70
C PHE A 128 13.72 12.70 -9.73
N TRP A 129 13.05 12.74 -10.89
CA TRP A 129 13.43 13.62 -12.01
C TRP A 129 12.59 14.89 -12.14
N ASP A 130 11.67 15.14 -11.22
CA ASP A 130 10.87 16.38 -11.22
C ASP A 130 11.71 17.54 -10.66
N ALA A 131 12.48 18.19 -11.53
CA ALA A 131 13.16 19.47 -11.29
C ALA A 131 12.25 20.66 -11.64
#